data_AF-A0A8I2H935-F1
#
_entry.id   AF-A0A8I2H935-F1
#
_cell.length_a   1.000
_cell.length_b   1.000
_cell.length_c   1.000
_cell.angle_alpha   90.00
_cell.angle_beta   90.00
_cell.angle_gamma   90.00
#
_symmetry.space_group_name_H-M   'P 1'
#
loop_
_entity.id
_entity.type
_entity.pdbx_description
1 polymer ?
#
loop_
_entity_poly.entity_id
_entity_poly.type
_entity_poly.pdbx_seq_one_letter_code
_entity_poly.pdbx_strand_id
1 'polypeptide(L)' 'MRNANQLMENIDPAWKQPSTHTWHHVENSTKLQLIPSDLHSTVGHSGGRNTYSF' A
#
# COMPACT_ATOMS: atom_id res chain seq x y z
N MET A 1 -4.86 -4.31 -1.12
CA MET A 1 -3.40 -4.22 -0.94
C MET A 1 -2.67 -5.57 -0.85
N ARG A 2 -3.32 -6.72 -0.54
CA ARG A 2 -2.67 -8.06 -0.53
C ARG A 2 -1.92 -8.40 -1.82
N ASN A 3 -2.42 -7.95 -2.97
CA ASN A 3 -1.78 -8.17 -4.28
C ASN A 3 -0.35 -7.62 -4.39
N ALA A 4 -0.02 -6.49 -3.73
CA ALA A 4 1.31 -5.88 -3.85
C ALA A 4 2.39 -6.71 -3.15
N ASN A 5 2.10 -7.24 -1.97
CA ASN A 5 3.03 -8.10 -1.23
C ASN A 5 3.29 -9.40 -1.99
N GLN A 6 2.22 -10.04 -2.48
CA GLN A 6 2.34 -11.27 -3.24
C GLN A 6 3.15 -11.07 -4.53
N LEU A 7 3.03 -9.92 -5.19
CA LEU A 7 3.87 -9.58 -6.34
C LEU A 7 5.34 -9.45 -5.95
N MET A 8 5.64 -8.76 -4.84
CA MET A 8 7.01 -8.61 -4.36
C MET A 8 7.62 -9.95 -3.94
N GLU A 9 6.86 -10.82 -3.25
CA GLU A 9 7.30 -12.17 -2.87
C GLU A 9 7.59 -13.05 -4.10
N ASN A 10 6.87 -12.87 -5.22
CA ASN A 10 7.15 -13.58 -6.46
C ASN A 10 8.39 -13.06 -7.20
N ILE A 11 8.69 -11.75 -7.08
CA ILE A 11 9.86 -11.12 -7.69
C ILE A 11 11.13 -11.41 -6.87
N ASP A 12 11.01 -11.31 -5.55
CA ASP A 12 12.06 -11.55 -4.57
C ASP A 12 11.48 -12.34 -3.37
N PRO A 13 11.67 -13.66 -3.31
CA PRO A 13 11.16 -14.50 -2.22
C PRO A 13 11.74 -14.17 -0.84
N ALA A 14 12.87 -13.45 -0.77
CA ALA A 14 13.45 -12.99 0.48
C ALA A 14 12.83 -11.66 0.95
N TRP A 15 12.08 -10.98 0.08
CA TRP A 15 11.44 -9.72 0.39
C TRP A 15 10.40 -9.90 1.50
N LYS A 16 10.40 -8.95 2.44
CA LYS A 16 9.39 -8.84 3.49
C LYS A 16 8.99 -7.39 3.61
N GLN A 17 7.68 -7.13 3.66
CA GLN A 17 7.19 -5.79 3.96
C GLN A 17 7.68 -5.35 5.35
N PRO A 18 8.32 -4.19 5.48
CA PRO A 18 8.66 -3.62 6.78
C PRO A 18 7.39 -3.35 7.59
N SER A 19 7.38 -3.68 8.87
CA SER A 19 6.22 -3.50 9.76
C SER A 19 5.80 -2.03 9.94
N THR A 20 6.72 -1.10 9.71
CA THR A 20 6.52 0.35 9.82
C THR A 20 6.07 1.01 8.52
N HIS A 21 5.91 0.25 7.44
CA HIS A 21 5.58 0.79 6.13
C HIS A 21 4.25 0.26 5.61
N THR A 22 3.58 1.04 4.78
CA THR A 22 2.34 0.67 4.10
C THR A 22 2.40 1.06 2.63
N TRP A 23 1.60 0.39 1.81
CA TRP A 23 1.43 0.76 0.42
C TRP A 23 0.52 1.98 0.32
N HIS A 24 1.07 3.07 -0.21
CA HIS A 24 0.34 4.25 -0.63
C HIS A 24 -0.11 4.07 -2.08
N HIS A 25 -1.41 4.24 -2.32
CA HIS A 25 -1.97 4.34 -3.66
C HIS A 25 -1.94 5.79 -4.09
N VAL A 26 -1.24 6.08 -5.18
CA VAL A 26 -1.23 7.41 -5.79
C VAL A 26 -2.54 7.60 -6.55
N GLU A 27 -3.38 8.54 -6.10
CA GLU A 27 -4.81 8.70 -6.46
C GLU A 27 -5.12 8.65 -7.97
N ASN A 28 -4.20 9.14 -8.82
CA ASN A 28 -4.37 9.18 -10.28
C ASN A 28 -3.41 8.23 -11.01
N SER A 29 -2.93 7.18 -10.34
CA SER A 29 -1.99 6.22 -10.90
C SER A 29 -2.40 4.79 -10.57
N THR A 30 -1.94 3.86 -11.40
CA THR A 30 -1.94 2.42 -11.07
C THR A 30 -0.73 2.01 -10.24
N LYS A 31 0.17 2.96 -9.93
CA LYS A 31 1.39 2.72 -9.17
C LYS A 31 1.11 2.68 -7.68
N LEU A 32 1.86 1.83 -6.99
CA LEU A 32 1.92 1.75 -5.55
C LEU A 32 3.31 2.19 -5.08
N GLN A 33 3.35 2.90 -3.97
CA GLN A 33 4.59 3.32 -3.33
C GLN A 33 4.61 2.81 -1.90
N LEU A 34 5.69 2.17 -1.50
CA LEU A 34 5.88 1.75 -0.12
C LEU A 34 6.43 2.94 0.67
N ILE A 35 5.66 3.44 1.62
CA ILE A 35 6.03 4.62 2.43
C ILE A 35 5.86 4.33 3.92
N PRO A 36 6.49 5.11 4.81
CA PRO A 36 6.25 5.00 6.25
C PRO A 36 4.77 5.18 6.61
N SER A 37 4.26 4.33 7.50
CA SER A 37 2.84 4.32 7.90
C SER A 37 2.43 5.58 8.65
N ASP A 38 3.36 6.22 9.37
CA ASP A 38 3.13 7.49 10.05
C ASP A 38 2.92 8.62 9.03
N LEU A 39 3.75 8.66 7.97
CA LEU A 39 3.60 9.62 6.88
C LEU A 39 2.25 9.43 6.18
N HIS A 40 1.90 8.18 5.88
CA HIS A 40 0.60 7.84 5.26
C HIS A 40 -0.60 8.26 6.13
N SER A 41 -0.44 8.27 7.45
CA SER A 41 -1.52 8.62 8.39
C SER A 41 -1.59 10.12 8.69
N THR A 42 -0.49 10.85 8.47
CA THR A 42 -0.38 12.29 8.75
C THR A 42 -1.13 13.13 7.71
N VAL A 43 -1.20 12.65 6.47
CA VAL A 43 -2.06 13.23 5.43
C VAL A 43 -3.38 12.49 5.40
N GLY A 44 -4.38 13.04 6.09
CA GLY A 44 -5.74 12.50 6.07
C GLY A 44 -6.22 12.32 4.64
N HIS A 45 -6.53 11.10 4.24
CA HIS A 45 -7.17 10.84 2.96
C HIS A 45 -8.57 11.46 2.96
N SER A 46 -8.79 12.47 2.11
CA SER A 46 -10.13 12.86 1.67
C SER A 46 -10.70 11.92 0.58
N GLY A 47 -9.96 10.84 0.27
CA GLY A 47 -10.32 9.81 -0.72
C GLY A 47 -11.30 8.78 -0.16
N GLY A 48 -12.40 8.58 -0.87
CA GLY A 48 -13.59 7.86 -0.44
C GLY A 48 -13.36 6.49 0.20
N ARG A 49 -14.13 6.24 1.25
CA ARG A 49 -14.31 4.94 1.90
C ARG A 49 -14.63 3.89 0.83
N ASN A 50 -13.80 2.86 0.67
CA ASN A 50 -14.17 1.68 -0.09
C ASN A 50 -15.31 0.96 0.66
N THR A 51 -16.54 1.15 0.20
CA THR A 51 -17.75 0.49 0.71
C THR A 51 -18.10 -0.80 -0.04
N TYR A 52 -17.19 -1.36 -0.86
CA TYR A 52 -17.44 -2.61 -1.56
C TYR A 52 -16.78 -3.78 -0.84
N SER A 53 -17.60 -4.50 -0.07
CA SER A 53 -17.35 -5.88 0.37
C SER A 53 -18.12 -6.83 -0.56
N PHE A 54 -17.41 -7.56 -1.43
CA PHE A 54 -17.81 -8.84 -2.02
C PHE A 54 -16.56 -9.65 -2.33
#